data_AF-A0A3P7IWU4-F1
#
_entry.id   AF-A0A3P7IWU4-F1
#
_cell.length_a   1.000
_cell.length_b   1.000
_cell.length_c   1.000
_cell.angle_alpha   90.00
_cell.angle_beta   90.00
_cell.angle_gamma   90.00
#
_symmetry.space_group_name_H-M   'P 1'
#
loop_
_entity.id
_entity.type
_entity.pdbx_description
1 polymer ?
#
loop_
_entity_poly.entity_id
_entity_poly.type
_entity_poly.pdbx_seq_one_letter_code
_entity_poly.pdbx_strand_id
1 'polypeptide(L)'
;MALPVLRGYLKLYTSLPTKKLASFMDVDDASYDSFLGKLLTYKARLNMIVNELGKDSIAAPNDDDEPNTDIDFYVDKDMICIADTKVARRVGEHFIRHMQKLHEVCVVSVKVLFQTYICAFL
;
A
#
# COMPACT_ATOMS: atom_id res chain seq x y z
N MET A 1 8.64 8.98 20.00
CA MET A 1 7.85 9.66 18.96
C MET A 1 6.42 9.15 19.08
N ALA A 2 5.46 10.00 19.44
CA ALA A 2 4.07 9.57 19.59
C ALA A 2 3.46 9.35 18.19
N LEU A 3 3.47 8.08 17.74
CA LEU A 3 2.95 7.63 16.43
C LEU A 3 1.54 8.14 16.07
N PRO A 4 0.57 8.24 17.01
CA PRO A 4 -0.78 8.73 16.70
C PRO A 4 -0.80 10.22 16.33
N VAL A 5 0.07 11.02 16.95
CA VAL A 5 0.10 12.48 16.78
C VAL A 5 0.65 12.83 15.39
N LEU A 6 1.77 12.21 15.00
CA LEU A 6 2.32 12.35 13.66
C LEU A 6 1.30 11.97 12.59
N ARG A 7 0.56 10.87 12.81
CA ARG A 7 -0.46 10.42 11.87
C ARG A 7 -1.66 11.37 11.81
N GLY A 8 -2.08 11.93 12.94
CA GLY A 8 -3.13 12.95 12.99
C GLY A 8 -2.78 14.17 12.13
N TYR A 9 -1.54 14.64 12.21
CA TYR A 9 -1.06 15.73 11.35
C TYR A 9 -1.03 15.32 9.87
N LEU A 10 -0.49 14.14 9.53
CA LEU A 10 -0.43 13.69 8.14
C LEU A 10 -1.82 13.48 7.51
N LYS A 11 -2.88 13.16 8.28
CA LYS A 11 -4.26 13.09 7.77
C LYS A 11 -4.83 14.45 7.33
N LEU A 12 -4.35 15.55 7.91
CA LEU A 12 -4.91 16.88 7.69
C LEU A 12 -4.27 17.62 6.51
N TYR A 13 -3.16 17.10 5.96
CA TYR A 13 -2.39 17.77 4.91
C TYR A 13 -2.24 16.86 3.69
N THR A 14 -2.18 17.47 2.50
CA THR A 14 -1.83 16.81 1.23
C THR A 14 -0.33 16.88 0.94
N SER A 15 0.31 17.98 1.37
CA SER A 15 1.75 18.17 1.35
C SER A 15 2.17 19.03 2.55
N LEU A 16 3.26 18.68 3.22
CA LEU A 16 3.76 19.39 4.39
C LEU A 16 5.29 19.46 4.36
N PRO A 17 5.91 20.65 4.47
CA PRO A 17 7.36 20.74 4.57
C PRO A 17 7.86 20.12 5.88
N THR A 18 8.95 19.36 5.81
CA THR A 18 9.49 18.58 6.93
C THR A 18 9.89 19.48 8.10
N LYS A 19 10.33 20.71 7.82
CA LYS A 19 10.63 21.73 8.85
C LYS A 19 9.40 22.14 9.66
N LYS A 20 8.24 22.32 9.02
CA LYS A 20 6.99 22.64 9.76
C LYS A 20 6.56 21.47 10.62
N LEU A 21 6.73 20.24 10.13
CA LEU A 21 6.45 19.06 10.93
C LEU A 21 7.39 18.95 12.14
N ALA A 22 8.68 19.25 11.96
CA ALA A 22 9.65 19.31 13.06
C ALA A 22 9.24 20.37 14.10
N SER A 23 8.79 21.55 13.67
CA SER A 23 8.24 22.58 14.57
C SER A 23 6.99 22.13 15.32
N PHE A 24 6.08 21.37 14.67
CA PHE A 24 4.88 20.82 15.34
C PHE A 24 5.19 19.70 16.33
N MET A 25 6.41 19.15 16.29
CA MET A 25 6.86 18.09 17.17
C MET A 25 7.88 18.58 18.19
N ASP A 26 8.06 19.90 18.32
CA ASP A 26 9.02 20.57 19.21
C ASP A 26 10.44 20.01 19.06
N VAL A 27 10.86 19.78 17.81
CA VAL A 27 12.20 19.29 17.47
C VAL A 27 13.10 20.45 17.12
N ASP A 28 14.20 20.59 17.87
CA ASP A 28 15.23 21.60 17.59
C ASP A 28 15.95 21.32 16.26
N ASP A 29 16.35 22.40 15.56
CA ASP A 29 17.07 22.35 14.29
C ASP A 29 18.37 21.51 14.38
N ALA A 30 19.04 21.52 15.54
CA ALA A 30 20.25 20.71 15.78
C ALA A 30 19.99 19.20 15.74
N SER A 31 18.73 18.77 15.90
CA SER A 31 18.31 17.36 15.90
C SER A 31 17.49 16.99 14.66
N TYR A 32 17.37 17.90 13.69
CA TYR A 32 16.58 17.72 12.46
C TYR A 32 17.00 16.46 11.68
N ASP A 33 18.30 16.18 11.57
CA ASP A 33 18.79 14.99 10.87
C ASP A 33 18.37 13.68 11.56
N SER A 34 18.37 13.66 12.90
CA SER A 34 17.87 12.51 13.68
C SER A 34 16.37 12.31 13.48
N PHE A 35 15.62 13.41 13.39
CA PHE A 35 14.20 13.39 13.10
C PHE A 35 13.89 12.86 11.71
N LEU A 36 14.62 13.30 10.69
CA LEU A 36 14.47 12.82 9.31
C LEU A 36 14.78 11.32 9.23
N GLY A 37 15.83 10.84 9.89
CA GLY A 37 16.15 9.42 9.97
C GLY A 37 15.04 8.58 10.64
N LYS A 38 14.42 9.11 11.71
CA LYS A 38 13.26 8.48 12.36
C LYS A 38 12.03 8.48 11.46
N LEU A 39 11.79 9.55 10.71
CA LEU A 39 10.68 9.67 9.76
C LEU A 39 10.82 8.67 8.60
N LEU A 40 12.03 8.52 8.05
CA LEU A 40 12.31 7.56 6.99
C LEU A 40 12.20 6.11 7.47
N THR A 41 12.67 5.83 8.68
CA THR A 41 12.49 4.50 9.32
C THR A 41 11.01 4.21 9.57
N TYR A 42 10.24 5.23 9.95
CA TYR A 42 8.79 5.13 10.10
C TYR A 42 8.10 4.81 8.77
N LYS A 43 8.47 5.49 7.67
CA LYS A 43 7.99 5.16 6.32
C LYS A 43 8.30 3.71 5.96
N ALA A 44 9.55 3.26 6.16
CA ALA A 44 9.95 1.89 5.86
C ALA A 44 9.12 0.86 6.65
N ARG A 45 8.88 1.13 7.94
CA ARG A 45 8.03 0.30 8.80
C ARG A 45 6.57 0.28 8.34
N LEU A 46 6.01 1.42 7.95
CA LEU A 46 4.65 1.48 7.39
C LEU A 46 4.53 0.64 6.12
N ASN A 47 5.48 0.74 5.20
CA ASN A 47 5.46 -0.01 3.96
C ASN A 47 5.61 -1.53 4.19
N MET A 48 6.43 -1.94 5.16
CA MET A 48 6.56 -3.34 5.56
C MET A 48 5.24 -3.89 6.12
N ILE A 49 4.61 -3.15 7.03
CA ILE A 49 3.31 -3.52 7.62
C ILE A 49 2.22 -3.61 6.54
N VAL A 50 2.15 -2.61 5.64
CA VAL A 50 1.21 -2.58 4.51
C VAL A 50 1.45 -3.72 3.52
N ASN A 51 2.69 -4.18 3.35
CA ASN A 51 3.02 -5.33 2.53
C ASN A 51 2.59 -6.66 3.18
N GLU A 52 2.77 -6.81 4.49
CA GLU A 52 2.39 -8.00 5.24
C GLU A 52 0.86 -8.15 5.39
N LEU A 53 0.15 -7.08 5.78
CA LEU A 53 -1.32 -7.09 5.89
C LEU A 53 -2.04 -7.26 4.54
N GLY A 54 -1.41 -6.82 3.45
CA GLY A 54 -1.93 -7.07 2.10
C GLY A 54 -1.80 -8.52 1.63
N LYS A 55 -1.08 -9.37 2.38
CA LYS A 55 -0.99 -10.81 2.11
C LYS A 55 -2.08 -11.62 2.82
N ASP A 56 -2.56 -11.13 3.96
CA ASP A 56 -3.53 -11.83 4.82
C ASP A 56 -4.99 -11.41 4.60
N SER A 57 -5.25 -10.42 3.73
CA SER A 57 -6.61 -10.03 3.32
C SER A 57 -7.24 -10.99 2.28
N ILE A 58 -6.62 -12.15 2.05
CA ILE A 58 -7.27 -13.30 1.43
C ILE A 58 -8.00 -14.06 2.55
N ALA A 59 -9.31 -13.82 2.64
CA ALA A 59 -10.30 -14.54 3.44
C ALA A 59 -10.66 -13.98 4.83
N ALA A 60 -11.38 -12.85 4.84
CA ALA A 60 -12.55 -12.70 5.70
C ALA A 60 -13.52 -11.70 5.06
N PRO A 61 -14.72 -12.12 4.61
CA PRO A 61 -15.85 -11.20 4.51
C PRO A 61 -16.30 -10.95 5.94
N ASN A 62 -16.49 -9.68 6.33
CA ASN A 62 -16.78 -9.22 7.69
C ASN A 62 -15.51 -9.11 8.55
N ASP A 63 -14.96 -7.90 8.66
CA ASP A 63 -14.55 -7.34 9.94
C ASP A 63 -14.26 -5.84 9.76
N ASP A 64 -14.85 -5.04 10.65
CA ASP A 64 -14.75 -3.58 10.73
C ASP A 64 -13.38 -3.08 11.21
N ASP A 65 -12.39 -3.97 11.29
CA ASP A 65 -11.02 -3.64 11.67
C ASP A 65 -10.17 -3.35 10.44
N GLU A 66 -10.54 -2.28 9.75
CA GLU A 66 -9.72 -1.75 8.67
C GLU A 66 -8.35 -1.36 9.26
N PRO A 67 -7.24 -1.95 8.79
CA PRO A 67 -5.95 -1.73 9.41
C PRO A 67 -5.64 -0.25 9.36
N ASN A 68 -5.16 0.24 10.49
CA ASN A 68 -4.92 1.62 10.86
C ASN A 68 -3.78 2.28 10.04
N THR A 69 -3.70 1.99 8.75
CA THR A 69 -2.59 2.20 7.80
C THR A 69 -3.07 2.81 6.48
N ASP A 70 -4.14 3.59 6.49
CA ASP A 70 -4.69 4.24 5.28
C ASP A 70 -3.87 5.42 4.72
N ILE A 71 -2.62 5.62 5.16
CA ILE A 71 -1.85 6.81 4.77
C ILE A 71 -0.49 6.37 4.30
N ASP A 72 -0.25 6.59 3.01
CA ASP A 72 1.07 6.50 2.40
C ASP A 72 1.63 7.91 2.23
N PHE A 73 2.94 8.06 2.38
CA PHE A 73 3.61 9.33 2.15
C PHE A 73 5.00 9.11 1.57
N TYR A 74 5.42 10.05 0.75
CA TYR A 74 6.80 10.14 0.26
C TYR A 74 7.43 11.45 0.69
N VAL A 75 8.75 11.44 0.83
CA VAL A 75 9.54 12.63 1.14
C VAL A 75 10.26 13.02 -0.14
N ASP A 76 9.93 14.19 -0.69
CA ASP A 76 10.66 14.82 -1.79
C ASP A 76 11.47 16.00 -1.25
N LYS A 77 12.80 15.82 -1.22
CA LYS A 77 13.79 16.78 -0.67
C LYS A 77 13.47 17.21 0.77
N ASP A 78 12.64 18.25 0.94
CA ASP A 78 12.23 18.84 2.21
C ASP A 78 10.70 18.93 2.37
N MET A 79 9.95 18.20 1.53
CA MET A 79 8.50 18.19 1.53
C MET A 79 7.97 16.76 1.60
N ILE A 80 7.08 16.53 2.56
CA ILE A 80 6.33 15.29 2.70
C ILE A 80 5.06 15.43 1.87
N CYS A 81 4.84 14.51 0.95
CA CYS A 81 3.64 14.44 0.13
C CYS A 81 2.85 13.21 0.52
N ILE A 82 1.58 13.40 0.86
CA ILE A 82 0.68 12.34 1.29
C ILE A 82 -0.02 11.79 0.04
N ALA A 83 0.06 10.47 -0.15
CA ALA A 83 -0.55 9.76 -1.27
C ALA A 83 -1.69 8.88 -0.78
N ASP A 84 -2.87 9.01 -1.39
CA ASP A 84 -4.00 8.12 -1.15
C ASP A 84 -3.87 6.89 -2.06
N THR A 85 -3.12 5.88 -1.61
CA THR A 85 -2.81 4.68 -2.41
C THR A 85 -3.79 3.52 -2.18
N LYS A 86 -4.77 3.68 -1.27
CA LYS A 86 -5.72 2.63 -0.89
C LYS A 86 -6.61 2.20 -2.07
N VAL A 87 -7.18 3.17 -2.79
CA VAL A 87 -8.06 2.90 -3.93
C VAL A 87 -7.28 2.26 -5.09
N ALA A 88 -6.06 2.75 -5.35
CA ALA A 88 -5.20 2.22 -6.41
C ALA A 88 -4.84 0.75 -6.20
N ARG A 89 -4.53 0.36 -4.95
CA ARG A 89 -4.16 -1.03 -4.62
C ARG A 89 -5.35 -1.99 -4.79
N ARG A 90 -6.54 -1.63 -4.30
CA ARG A 90 -7.74 -2.47 -4.41
C ARG A 90 -8.15 -2.72 -5.86
N VAL A 91 -8.07 -1.69 -6.71
CA VAL A 91 -8.36 -1.81 -8.14
C VAL A 91 -7.31 -2.70 -8.83
N GLY A 92 -6.02 -2.50 -8.52
CA GLY A 92 -4.93 -3.31 -9.07
C GLY A 92 -5.06 -4.79 -8.72
N GLU A 93 -5.31 -5.13 -7.46
CA GLU A 93 -5.50 -6.51 -7.00
C GLU A 93 -6.72 -7.17 -7.66
N HIS A 94 -7.84 -6.43 -7.77
CA HIS A 94 -9.01 -6.91 -8.49
C HIS A 94 -8.69 -7.22 -9.95
N PHE A 95 -7.94 -6.34 -10.62
CA PHE A 95 -7.56 -6.50 -12.02
C PHE A 95 -6.64 -7.72 -12.22
N ILE A 96 -5.59 -7.85 -11.40
CA ILE A 96 -4.64 -8.98 -11.46
C ILE A 96 -5.38 -10.31 -11.25
N ARG A 97 -6.28 -10.38 -10.26
CA ARG A 97 -7.06 -11.59 -9.99
C ARG A 97 -7.97 -11.96 -11.16
N HIS A 98 -8.60 -10.98 -11.80
CA HIS A 98 -9.44 -11.24 -12.97
C HIS A 98 -8.60 -11.70 -14.17
N MET A 99 -7.43 -11.11 -14.39
CA MET A 99 -6.51 -11.57 -15.43
C MET A 99 -6.04 -13.00 -15.20
N GLN A 100 -5.69 -13.37 -13.96
CA GLN A 100 -5.29 -14.73 -13.61
C GLN A 100 -6.42 -15.74 -13.87
N LYS A 101 -7.65 -15.44 -13.43
CA LYS A 101 -8.82 -16.29 -13.71
C LYS A 101 -9.09 -16.43 -15.20
N LEU A 102 -8.99 -15.34 -15.97
CA LEU A 102 -9.16 -15.38 -17.42
C LEU A 102 -8.09 -16.24 -18.09
N HIS A 103 -6.84 -16.15 -17.64
CA HIS A 103 -5.76 -16.98 -18.15
C HIS A 103 -6.01 -18.47 -17.87
N GLU A 104 -6.41 -18.83 -16.66
CA GLU A 104 -6.76 -20.21 -16.31
C GLU A 104 -7.90 -20.76 -17.19
N VAL A 105 -8.99 -20.01 -17.34
CA VAL A 105 -10.11 -20.42 -18.19
C VAL A 105 -9.68 -20.58 -19.65
N CYS A 106 -8.90 -19.64 -20.19
CA CYS A 106 -8.44 -19.70 -21.57
C CYS A 106 -7.55 -20.94 -21.82
N VAL A 107 -6.62 -21.24 -20.90
CA VAL A 107 -5.76 -22.43 -20.99
C VAL A 107 -6.57 -23.72 -20.91
N VAL A 108 -7.58 -23.79 -20.05
CA VAL A 108 -8.48 -24.96 -19.94
C VAL A 108 -9.32 -25.12 -21.21
N SER A 109 -9.93 -24.04 -21.72
CA SER A 109 -10.74 -24.10 -22.95
C SER A 109 -9.91 -24.54 -24.16
N VAL A 110 -8.67 -24.06 -24.31
CA VAL A 110 -7.78 -24.49 -25.40
C VAL A 110 -7.40 -25.97 -25.27
N LYS A 111 -7.09 -26.45 -24.05
CA LYS A 111 -6.81 -27.87 -23.81
C LYS A 111 -8.01 -28.76 -24.12
N VAL A 112 -9.21 -28.38 -23.68
CA VAL A 112 -10.44 -29.15 -23.93
C VAL A 112 -10.74 -29.19 -25.42
N LEU A 113 -10.64 -28.06 -26.13
CA LEU A 113 -10.81 -28.00 -27.58
C LEU A 113 -9.80 -28.90 -28.30
N PHE A 114 -8.51 -28.85 -27.94
CA PHE A 114 -7.47 -29.70 -28.53
C PHE A 114 -7.71 -31.19 -28.24
N GLN A 115 -8.11 -31.54 -27.02
CA GLN A 115 -8.42 -32.93 -26.64
C GLN A 115 -9.64 -33.45 -27.41
N THR A 116 -10.71 -32.66 -27.54
CA THR A 116 -11.89 -33.04 -28.33
C THR A 116 -11.58 -33.12 -29.82
N TYR A 117 -10.75 -32.23 -30.36
CA TYR A 117 -10.36 -32.27 -31.78
C TYR A 117 -9.52 -33.50 -32.09
N ILE A 118 -8.57 -33.85 -31.21
CA ILE A 118 -7.75 -35.06 -31.35
C ILE A 118 -8.61 -36.33 -31.18
N CYS A 119 -9.48 -36.39 -30.16
CA CYS A 119 -10.37 -37.54 -29.96
C CYS A 119 -11.48 -37.68 -31.02
N ALA A 120 -11.83 -36.63 -31.75
CA ALA A 120 -12.80 -36.70 -32.85
C ALA A 120 -12.15 -37.07 -34.20
N PHE A 121 -10.82 -37.00 -34.30
CA PHE A 121 -10.09 -37.22 -35.56
C PHE A 121 -9.19 -38.48 -35.54
N LEU A 122 -9.12 -39.18 -34.40
CA LEU A 122 -8.48 -40.49 -34.22
C LEU A 122 -9.55 -41.56 -34.00
#